data_AF-A0A973W2M8-F1
#
_entry.id   AF-A0A973W2M8-F1
#
_cell.length_a   1.000
_cell.length_b   1.000
_cell.length_c   1.000
_cell.angle_alpha   90.00
_cell.angle_beta   90.00
_cell.angle_gamma   90.00
#
_symmetry.space_group_name_H-M   'P 1'
#
loop_
_entity.id
_entity.type
_entity.pdbx_description
1 polymer ?
#
loop_
_entity_poly.entity_id
_entity_poly.type
_entity_poly.pdbx_seq_one_letter_code
_entity_poly.pdbx_strand_id
1 'polypeptide(L)'
;MNKLANAVAAIALVGTPVFAADMPVKAPPPAPAPVYGWTGLYVGGNVGYGWGKADTDVVGNATTVVFPTFLGGFPNNSVAVAGSNTAKLNGASGGGQIGYNYQFSPRWVLGFEADIQDSGERGGNTFAQPFSTPVCTLAAAGPPGVPVVFPNNGPPTCLLTGTLNGTAATTYDAKINWFGTVRGRVGGLITDQVLIYGTGGLAFGRVEVSGITGVSGSINTNAALTPSANAFSDSRTKVGFTVGGGVEGKISYGMGWT
;
A
#
# COMPACT_ATOMS: atom_id res chain seq x y z
N MET A 1 44.42 10.17 59.14
CA MET A 1 44.62 11.61 58.82
C MET A 1 43.48 12.07 57.92
N ASN A 2 42.99 13.30 58.09
CA ASN A 2 42.05 14.04 57.22
C ASN A 2 40.62 13.44 57.17
N LYS A 3 39.68 13.89 58.02
CA LYS A 3 38.80 15.09 57.90
C LYS A 3 37.69 14.89 56.84
N LEU A 4 36.42 14.71 57.23
CA LEU A 4 35.36 15.75 57.44
C LEU A 4 35.01 16.51 56.14
N ALA A 5 33.76 16.77 55.73
CA ALA A 5 32.39 16.46 56.21
C ALA A 5 31.43 16.56 54.97
N ASN A 6 30.07 16.50 54.97
CA ASN A 6 28.97 16.47 55.96
C ASN A 6 27.74 15.76 55.27
N ALA A 7 26.77 15.14 55.95
CA ALA A 7 25.46 15.65 56.45
C ALA A 7 24.48 16.21 55.38
N VAL A 8 23.16 16.02 55.41
CA VAL A 8 22.21 15.83 56.54
C VAL A 8 21.06 14.83 56.19
N ALA A 9 20.51 14.24 57.26
CA ALA A 9 19.23 13.54 57.49
C ALA A 9 17.96 14.15 56.79
N ALA A 10 16.74 13.58 56.85
CA ALA A 10 16.16 12.75 57.92
C ALA A 10 14.99 11.82 57.53
N ILE A 11 14.67 10.93 58.48
CA ILE A 11 13.54 9.97 58.52
C ILE A 11 12.26 10.65 59.04
N ALA A 12 11.09 10.34 58.44
CA ALA A 12 9.74 10.34 59.03
C ALA A 12 8.69 10.10 57.90
N LEU A 13 7.51 9.52 58.08
CA LEU A 13 6.86 8.86 59.25
C LEU A 13 5.80 7.90 58.70
N VAL A 14 5.58 6.75 59.34
CA VAL A 14 4.38 5.91 59.05
C VAL A 14 3.18 6.53 59.77
N GLY A 15 2.11 6.81 59.03
CA GLY A 15 0.86 7.34 59.57
C GLY A 15 -0.33 6.46 59.22
N THR A 16 -0.68 5.52 60.10
CA THR A 16 -1.99 4.86 60.07
C THR A 16 -3.06 5.83 60.60
N PRO A 17 -4.22 5.99 59.93
CA PRO A 17 -5.29 6.85 60.45
C PRO A 17 -5.83 6.28 61.78
N VAL A 18 -5.87 7.13 62.81
CA VAL A 18 -6.53 6.84 64.08
C VAL A 18 -8.04 6.95 63.89
N PHE A 19 -8.78 5.92 64.31
CA PHE A 19 -10.23 5.99 64.41
C PHE A 19 -10.62 6.86 65.61
N ALA A 20 -11.42 7.90 65.36
CA ALA A 20 -12.12 8.66 66.39
C ALA A 20 -13.63 8.43 66.23
N ALA A 21 -14.32 8.12 67.32
CA ALA A 21 -15.75 7.78 67.31
C ALA A 21 -16.65 9.01 67.39
N ASP A 22 -17.79 8.89 66.70
CA ASP A 22 -19.09 9.52 66.96
C ASP A 22 -19.26 11.04 66.91
N MET A 23 -19.71 11.48 65.73
CA MET A 23 -21.02 12.15 65.61
C MET A 23 -21.79 11.51 64.45
N PRO A 24 -23.14 11.44 64.46
CA PRO A 24 -23.94 10.97 63.32
C PRO A 24 -23.92 11.96 62.15
N VAL A 25 -22.77 12.09 61.48
CA VAL A 25 -22.67 12.77 60.20
C VAL A 25 -23.50 11.97 59.20
N LYS A 26 -24.55 12.60 58.68
CA LYS A 26 -25.30 12.15 57.50
C LYS A 26 -24.28 11.68 56.47
N ALA A 27 -24.29 10.38 56.17
CA ALA A 27 -23.24 9.73 55.38
C ALA A 27 -22.86 10.60 54.18
N PRO A 28 -21.54 10.82 53.92
CA PRO A 28 -21.10 11.53 52.73
C PRO A 28 -21.86 10.97 51.53
N PRO A 29 -22.44 11.83 50.65
CA PRO A 29 -23.17 11.35 49.48
C PRO A 29 -22.32 10.29 48.78
N PRO A 30 -22.88 9.11 48.44
CA PRO A 30 -22.12 8.06 47.80
C PRO A 30 -21.30 8.69 46.66
N ALA A 31 -19.98 8.50 46.71
CA ALA A 31 -19.09 9.11 45.73
C ALA A 31 -19.68 8.83 44.35
N PRO A 32 -19.99 9.87 43.52
CA PRO A 32 -20.72 9.68 42.29
C PRO A 32 -20.07 8.55 41.51
N ALA A 33 -20.84 7.48 41.24
CA ALA A 33 -20.32 6.28 40.63
C ALA A 33 -19.47 6.71 39.42
N PRO A 34 -18.21 6.24 39.28
CA PRO A 34 -17.30 6.74 38.26
C PRO A 34 -18.05 6.81 36.95
N VAL A 35 -18.21 8.02 36.40
CA VAL A 35 -18.98 8.19 35.17
C VAL A 35 -18.14 7.56 34.07
N TYR A 36 -18.41 6.28 33.80
CA TYR A 36 -17.63 5.41 32.92
C TYR A 36 -17.80 5.86 31.47
N GLY A 37 -17.17 6.98 31.15
CA GLY A 37 -17.20 7.58 29.83
C GLY A 37 -16.41 6.78 28.81
N TRP A 38 -16.44 7.29 27.59
CA TRP A 38 -15.55 6.91 26.50
C TRP A 38 -14.45 7.94 26.29
N THR A 39 -14.41 9.02 27.10
CA THR A 39 -13.39 10.07 27.00
C THR A 39 -12.02 9.55 27.44
N GLY A 40 -11.03 9.62 26.54
CA GLY A 40 -9.66 9.22 26.84
C GLY A 40 -8.83 8.92 25.60
N LEU A 41 -7.51 8.86 25.79
CA LEU A 41 -6.56 8.34 24.82
C LEU A 41 -6.60 6.81 24.84
N TYR A 42 -6.56 6.19 23.66
CA TYR A 42 -6.41 4.75 23.51
C TYR A 42 -5.30 4.43 22.50
N VAL A 43 -4.65 3.28 22.72
CA VAL A 43 -3.73 2.66 21.78
C VAL A 43 -4.13 1.21 21.60
N GLY A 44 -3.92 0.66 20.41
CA GLY A 44 -4.24 -0.72 20.09
C GLY A 44 -3.26 -1.29 19.06
N GLY A 45 -3.19 -2.60 19.00
CA GLY A 45 -2.53 -3.34 17.92
C GLY A 45 -3.55 -4.18 17.17
N ASN A 46 -3.30 -4.40 15.89
CA ASN A 46 -4.08 -5.32 15.07
C ASN A 46 -3.14 -6.25 14.29
N VAL A 47 -3.63 -7.44 14.00
CA VAL A 47 -2.99 -8.41 13.11
C VAL A 47 -4.07 -9.07 12.27
N GLY A 48 -3.79 -9.25 10.99
CA GLY A 48 -4.72 -9.78 10.02
C GLY A 48 -4.04 -10.72 9.04
N TYR A 49 -4.86 -11.43 8.27
CA TYR A 49 -4.42 -12.16 7.09
C TYR A 49 -5.37 -11.83 5.94
N GLY A 50 -4.84 -11.16 4.93
CA GLY A 50 -5.58 -10.74 3.76
C GLY A 50 -5.46 -11.76 2.62
N TRP A 51 -6.51 -11.82 1.80
CA TRP A 51 -6.48 -12.44 0.50
C TRP A 51 -7.30 -11.62 -0.49
N GLY A 52 -6.83 -11.55 -1.73
CA GLY A 52 -7.44 -10.71 -2.75
C GLY A 52 -6.98 -11.08 -4.15
N LYS A 53 -7.39 -10.23 -5.09
CA LYS A 53 -6.98 -10.29 -6.49
C LYS A 53 -6.48 -8.91 -6.91
N ALA A 54 -5.40 -8.86 -7.66
CA ALA A 54 -4.93 -7.66 -8.32
C ALA A 54 -4.89 -7.89 -9.82
N ASP A 55 -5.73 -7.16 -10.54
CA ASP A 55 -5.65 -7.05 -11.98
C ASP A 55 -4.50 -6.10 -12.34
N THR A 56 -3.60 -6.57 -13.20
CA THR A 56 -2.39 -5.86 -13.61
C THR A 56 -2.35 -5.80 -15.12
N ASP A 57 -2.46 -4.58 -15.65
CA ASP A 57 -2.26 -4.28 -17.06
C ASP A 57 -0.80 -3.88 -17.28
N VAL A 58 -0.13 -4.58 -18.19
CA VAL A 58 1.22 -4.25 -18.63
C VAL A 58 1.13 -3.76 -20.07
N VAL A 59 1.62 -2.55 -20.30
CA VAL A 59 1.74 -1.96 -21.63
C VAL A 59 3.17 -1.44 -21.80
N GLY A 60 3.80 -1.81 -22.91
CA GLY A 60 5.18 -1.47 -23.22
C GLY A 60 5.46 -1.49 -24.72
N ASN A 61 6.69 -1.16 -25.08
CA ASN A 61 7.14 -1.15 -26.46
C ASN A 61 8.53 -1.77 -26.53
N ALA A 62 8.67 -2.84 -27.33
CA ALA A 62 9.95 -3.47 -27.58
C ALA A 62 10.53 -2.94 -28.89
N THR A 63 11.73 -2.36 -28.85
CA THR A 63 12.47 -1.98 -30.06
C THR A 63 13.29 -3.16 -30.57
N THR A 64 13.14 -3.47 -31.87
CA THR A 64 13.84 -4.57 -32.54
C THR A 64 14.55 -4.04 -33.78
N VAL A 65 15.82 -4.41 -33.95
CA VAL A 65 16.59 -4.09 -35.16
C VAL A 65 16.45 -5.25 -36.12
N VAL A 66 15.95 -5.00 -37.33
CA VAL A 66 15.92 -6.02 -38.39
C VAL A 66 17.10 -5.78 -39.32
N PHE A 67 17.88 -6.83 -39.55
CA PHE A 67 18.98 -6.80 -40.50
C PHE A 67 18.42 -7.07 -41.90
N PRO A 68 18.52 -6.13 -42.86
CA PRO A 68 18.17 -6.45 -44.25
C PRO A 68 19.18 -7.48 -44.75
N THR A 69 18.70 -8.50 -45.46
CA THR A 69 19.53 -9.65 -45.76
C THR A 69 20.64 -9.36 -46.78
N PHE A 70 20.53 -8.31 -47.63
CA PHE A 70 21.47 -8.09 -48.75
C PHE A 70 21.80 -6.63 -49.12
N LEU A 71 21.00 -5.62 -48.74
CA LEU A 71 21.14 -4.22 -49.18
C LEU A 71 20.92 -3.28 -47.99
N GLY A 72 21.79 -2.28 -47.83
CA GLY A 72 21.98 -1.57 -46.56
C GLY A 72 20.77 -0.79 -46.02
N GLY A 73 20.73 -0.69 -44.68
CA GLY A 73 19.72 0.06 -43.93
C GLY A 73 19.07 -0.79 -42.83
N PHE A 74 19.38 -0.55 -41.56
CA PHE A 74 18.83 -1.31 -40.44
C PHE A 74 17.54 -0.65 -39.91
N PRO A 75 16.32 -1.11 -40.29
CA PRO A 75 15.09 -0.57 -39.71
C PRO A 75 14.97 -0.94 -38.23
N ASN A 76 14.80 0.10 -37.41
CA ASN A 76 14.30 -0.03 -36.04
C ASN A 76 12.77 -0.18 -36.09
N ASN A 77 12.26 -1.23 -35.45
CA ASN A 77 10.84 -1.51 -35.36
C ASN A 77 10.37 -1.44 -33.91
N SER A 78 9.25 -0.77 -33.68
CA SER A 78 8.58 -0.68 -32.38
C SER A 78 7.41 -1.67 -32.32
N VAL A 79 7.47 -2.62 -31.39
CA VAL A 79 6.43 -3.62 -31.16
C VAL A 79 5.69 -3.28 -29.88
N ALA A 80 4.43 -2.86 -30.01
CA ALA A 80 3.58 -2.67 -28.85
C ALA A 80 3.28 -4.02 -28.18
N VAL A 81 3.59 -4.11 -26.89
CA VAL A 81 3.25 -5.24 -26.03
C VAL A 81 2.17 -4.75 -25.08
N ALA A 82 1.02 -5.42 -25.07
CA ALA A 82 -0.04 -5.17 -24.12
C ALA A 82 -0.57 -6.49 -23.59
N GLY A 83 -0.92 -6.55 -22.31
CA GLY A 83 -1.57 -7.71 -21.72
C GLY A 83 -2.03 -7.46 -20.30
N SER A 84 -3.18 -8.05 -19.96
CA SER A 84 -3.75 -8.02 -18.62
C SER A 84 -3.68 -9.41 -17.99
N ASN A 85 -3.52 -9.45 -16.67
CA ASN A 85 -3.68 -10.68 -15.90
C ASN A 85 -4.06 -10.37 -14.44
N THR A 86 -4.74 -11.32 -13.80
CA THR A 86 -5.09 -11.27 -12.39
C THR A 86 -4.09 -12.09 -11.57
N ALA A 87 -3.39 -11.46 -10.63
CA ALA A 87 -2.63 -12.15 -9.59
C ALA A 87 -3.50 -12.38 -8.35
N LYS A 88 -3.28 -13.49 -7.64
CA LYS A 88 -3.82 -13.67 -6.28
C LYS A 88 -2.83 -13.01 -5.32
N LEU A 89 -3.35 -12.09 -4.49
CA LEU A 89 -2.62 -11.49 -3.38
C LEU A 89 -2.98 -12.24 -2.11
N ASN A 90 -2.00 -12.57 -1.28
CA ASN A 90 -2.24 -12.98 0.10
C ASN A 90 -1.04 -12.63 1.00
N GLY A 91 -1.30 -12.54 2.30
CA GLY A 91 -0.26 -12.27 3.28
C GLY A 91 -0.80 -11.88 4.63
N ALA A 92 0.07 -11.89 5.63
CA ALA A 92 -0.24 -11.30 6.93
C ALA A 92 -0.06 -9.79 6.87
N SER A 93 -0.89 -9.06 7.62
CA SER A 93 -0.72 -7.64 7.92
C SER A 93 -0.68 -7.46 9.43
N GLY A 94 0.03 -6.43 9.89
CA GLY A 94 0.14 -6.12 11.31
C GLY A 94 0.38 -4.65 11.54
N GLY A 95 -0.29 -4.07 12.52
CA GLY A 95 -0.28 -2.62 12.69
C GLY A 95 -0.57 -2.16 14.11
N GLY A 96 -0.37 -0.86 14.30
CA GLY A 96 -0.70 -0.14 15.52
C GLY A 96 -1.67 1.00 15.20
N GLN A 97 -2.54 1.30 16.16
CA GLN A 97 -3.43 2.45 16.11
C GLN A 97 -3.38 3.25 17.41
N ILE A 98 -3.50 4.57 17.27
CA ILE A 98 -3.62 5.52 18.38
C ILE A 98 -4.83 6.42 18.12
N GLY A 99 -5.59 6.72 19.16
CA GLY A 99 -6.72 7.61 19.03
C GLY A 99 -7.10 8.28 20.33
N TYR A 100 -8.04 9.20 20.21
CA TYR A 100 -8.63 9.90 21.35
C TYR A 100 -10.12 10.04 21.13
N ASN A 101 -10.89 9.70 22.14
CA ASN A 101 -12.34 9.87 22.18
C ASN A 101 -12.71 10.96 23.19
N TYR A 102 -13.78 11.69 22.90
CA TYR A 102 -14.34 12.76 23.70
C TYR A 102 -15.87 12.63 23.73
N GLN A 103 -16.40 12.30 24.90
CA GLN A 103 -17.83 12.20 25.14
C GLN A 103 -18.36 13.55 25.67
N PHE A 104 -19.11 14.27 24.83
CA PHE A 104 -19.59 15.64 25.08
C PHE A 104 -21.08 15.72 25.46
N SER A 105 -21.73 14.57 25.53
CA SER A 105 -23.11 14.38 25.99
C SER A 105 -23.19 12.97 26.59
N PRO A 106 -24.13 12.66 27.51
CA PRO A 106 -24.28 11.29 28.03
C PRO A 106 -24.42 10.24 26.92
N ARG A 107 -24.85 10.63 25.72
CA ARG A 107 -25.08 9.74 24.58
C ARG A 107 -24.20 9.97 23.34
N TRP A 108 -23.30 10.96 23.30
CA TRP A 108 -22.52 11.28 22.09
C TRP A 108 -21.02 11.28 22.31
N VAL A 109 -20.31 10.62 21.39
CA VAL A 109 -18.84 10.52 21.35
C VAL A 109 -18.34 11.07 20.01
N LEU A 110 -17.38 11.99 20.07
CA LEU A 110 -16.53 12.40 18.96
C LEU A 110 -15.13 11.80 19.19
N GLY A 111 -14.39 11.47 18.15
CA GLY A 111 -13.01 11.03 18.31
C GLY A 111 -12.19 11.15 17.04
N PHE A 112 -10.91 10.86 17.16
CA PHE A 112 -10.00 10.66 16.04
C PHE A 112 -9.15 9.41 16.28
N GLU A 113 -8.76 8.76 15.18
CA GLU A 113 -7.93 7.55 15.16
C GLU A 113 -6.92 7.70 14.02
N ALA A 114 -5.66 7.37 14.28
CA ALA A 114 -4.63 7.21 13.27
C ALA A 114 -4.05 5.80 13.40
N ASP A 115 -3.93 5.09 12.28
CA ASP A 115 -3.37 3.75 12.22
C ASP A 115 -2.31 3.62 11.12
N ILE A 116 -1.36 2.73 11.35
CA ILE A 116 -0.37 2.31 10.37
C ILE A 116 -0.16 0.81 10.46
N GLN A 117 -0.08 0.18 9.29
CA GLN A 117 -0.08 -1.26 9.08
C GLN A 117 1.07 -1.60 8.12
N ASP A 118 1.94 -2.50 8.54
CA ASP A 118 2.93 -3.16 7.70
C ASP A 118 2.29 -4.42 7.09
N SER A 119 2.68 -4.77 5.87
CA SER A 119 2.04 -5.85 5.11
C SER A 119 3.04 -6.75 4.39
N GLY A 120 2.92 -8.05 4.66
CA GLY A 120 3.55 -9.12 3.89
C GLY A 120 2.74 -9.53 2.66
N GLU A 121 1.72 -8.77 2.28
CA GLU A 121 0.83 -9.07 1.17
C GLU A 121 1.57 -8.97 -0.17
N ARG A 122 1.82 -10.12 -0.78
CA ARG A 122 2.49 -10.28 -2.07
C ARG A 122 1.67 -11.18 -2.98
N GLY A 123 1.76 -10.95 -4.27
CA GLY A 123 1.08 -11.74 -5.28
C GLY A 123 1.77 -11.53 -6.61
N GLY A 124 2.27 -12.63 -7.19
CA GLY A 124 2.89 -12.62 -8.49
C GLY A 124 2.14 -13.51 -9.48
N ASN A 125 2.28 -13.22 -10.76
CA ASN A 125 1.78 -14.09 -11.82
C ASN A 125 2.67 -13.99 -13.07
N THR A 126 2.62 -15.02 -13.90
CA THR A 126 3.25 -15.02 -15.23
C THR A 126 2.15 -15.11 -16.27
N PHE A 127 2.20 -14.29 -17.31
CA PHE A 127 1.35 -14.45 -18.48
C PHE A 127 2.15 -14.27 -19.77
N ALA A 128 1.63 -14.87 -20.84
CA ALA A 128 2.19 -14.77 -22.18
C ALA A 128 1.10 -14.31 -23.15
N GLN A 129 1.39 -13.28 -23.94
CA GLN A 129 0.50 -12.72 -24.96
C GLN A 129 1.14 -13.00 -26.33
N PRO A 130 0.48 -13.71 -27.26
CA PRO A 130 0.93 -13.75 -28.63
C PRO A 130 0.74 -12.36 -29.27
N PHE A 131 1.67 -11.96 -30.13
CA PHE A 131 1.55 -10.73 -30.91
C PHE A 131 1.82 -10.97 -32.38
N SER A 132 1.16 -10.18 -33.23
CA SER A 132 1.37 -10.13 -34.68
C SER A 132 1.34 -8.67 -35.09
N THR A 133 2.45 -8.15 -35.63
CA THR A 133 2.57 -6.73 -35.98
C THR A 133 3.26 -6.56 -37.34
N PRO A 134 2.85 -5.57 -38.16
CA PRO A 134 3.59 -5.19 -39.35
C PRO A 134 4.89 -4.50 -38.94
N VAL A 135 6.01 -4.97 -39.48
CA VAL A 135 7.36 -4.42 -39.26
C VAL A 135 8.00 -4.05 -40.59
N CYS A 136 8.86 -3.05 -40.58
CA CYS A 136 9.73 -2.74 -41.69
C CYS A 136 10.92 -3.70 -41.74
N THR A 137 11.10 -4.38 -42.87
CA THR A 137 12.19 -5.34 -43.11
C THR A 137 13.27 -4.79 -44.04
N LEU A 138 12.92 -3.79 -44.84
CA LEU A 138 13.86 -2.98 -45.62
C LEU A 138 13.43 -1.52 -45.58
N ALA A 139 14.28 -0.66 -45.02
CA ALA A 139 14.15 0.79 -45.12
C ALA A 139 15.12 1.32 -46.18
N ALA A 140 14.77 2.42 -46.84
CA ALA A 140 15.71 3.10 -47.72
C ALA A 140 16.84 3.74 -46.89
N ALA A 141 18.06 3.21 -46.98
CA ALA A 141 19.22 3.84 -46.37
C ALA A 141 19.66 5.11 -47.11
N GLY A 142 19.82 6.21 -46.36
CA GLY A 142 20.73 7.26 -46.77
C GLY A 142 22.18 6.74 -46.73
N PRO A 143 23.01 6.94 -47.76
CA PRO A 143 24.39 6.46 -47.77
C PRO A 143 25.29 7.14 -46.72
N PRO A 144 26.13 6.38 -46.00
CA PRO A 144 27.17 6.97 -45.17
C PRO A 144 28.32 7.50 -46.06
N GLY A 145 28.60 8.80 -45.98
CA GLY A 145 29.77 9.42 -46.61
C GLY A 145 29.60 9.97 -48.04
N VAL A 146 28.39 9.91 -48.62
CA VAL A 146 28.06 10.58 -49.89
C VAL A 146 27.05 11.69 -49.62
N PRO A 147 27.26 12.95 -50.09
CA PRO A 147 26.26 14.00 -49.99
C PRO A 147 25.11 13.71 -50.95
N VAL A 148 24.12 12.96 -50.47
CA VAL A 148 22.96 12.59 -51.25
C VAL A 148 21.95 13.73 -51.27
N VAL A 149 21.85 14.38 -52.44
CA VAL A 149 20.79 15.35 -52.73
C VAL A 149 19.51 14.59 -53.06
N PHE A 150 18.74 14.21 -52.03
CA PHE A 150 17.33 13.85 -52.16
C PHE A 150 16.44 14.83 -51.36
N PRO A 151 15.17 15.05 -51.75
CA PRO A 151 14.48 16.28 -51.38
C PRO A 151 13.99 16.40 -49.93
N ASN A 152 14.01 15.31 -49.15
CA ASN A 152 13.29 15.23 -47.89
C ASN A 152 14.15 14.71 -46.74
N ASN A 153 14.47 15.61 -45.80
CA ASN A 153 14.95 15.29 -44.45
C ASN A 153 13.81 14.69 -43.59
N GLY A 154 13.21 13.59 -44.07
CA GLY A 154 12.08 12.91 -43.43
C GLY A 154 12.49 11.63 -42.69
N PRO A 155 11.59 11.03 -41.90
CA PRO A 155 11.80 9.70 -41.33
C PRO A 155 12.02 8.67 -42.45
N PRO A 156 12.78 7.59 -42.21
CA PRO A 156 13.09 6.58 -43.22
C PRO A 156 11.80 5.96 -43.77
N THR A 157 11.61 6.03 -45.10
CA THR A 157 10.49 5.38 -45.76
C THR A 157 10.70 3.87 -45.79
N CYS A 158 9.70 3.12 -45.35
CA CYS A 158 9.74 1.67 -45.42
C CYS A 158 9.50 1.20 -46.86
N LEU A 159 10.43 0.42 -47.40
CA LEU A 159 10.39 -0.11 -48.77
C LEU A 159 9.81 -1.53 -48.83
N LEU A 160 10.04 -2.35 -47.80
CA LEU A 160 9.45 -3.67 -47.68
C LEU A 160 8.93 -3.92 -46.25
N THR A 161 7.64 -4.19 -46.14
CA THR A 161 7.02 -4.64 -44.89
C THR A 161 7.03 -6.16 -44.79
N GLY A 162 7.10 -6.66 -43.55
CA GLY A 162 6.86 -8.05 -43.21
C GLY A 162 5.98 -8.13 -41.97
N THR A 163 5.48 -9.33 -41.64
CA THR A 163 4.82 -9.56 -40.35
C THR A 163 5.85 -10.14 -39.39
N LEU A 164 5.92 -9.54 -38.19
CA LEU A 164 6.60 -10.12 -37.05
C LEU A 164 5.56 -10.82 -36.18
N ASN A 165 5.73 -12.12 -35.98
CA ASN A 165 4.91 -12.94 -35.11
C ASN A 165 5.74 -13.38 -33.91
N GLY A 166 5.16 -13.34 -32.70
CA GLY A 166 5.92 -13.66 -31.50
C GLY A 166 5.08 -13.81 -30.25
N THR A 167 5.75 -13.90 -29.12
CA THR A 167 5.14 -13.97 -27.79
C THR A 167 5.88 -13.05 -26.84
N ALA A 168 5.11 -12.22 -26.13
CA ALA A 168 5.59 -11.40 -25.03
C ALA A 168 5.15 -12.03 -23.71
N ALA A 169 6.11 -12.43 -22.88
CA ALA A 169 5.86 -13.02 -21.57
C ALA A 169 6.23 -12.02 -20.47
N THR A 170 5.31 -11.73 -19.55
CA THR A 170 5.61 -10.90 -18.38
C THR A 170 5.43 -11.71 -17.11
N THR A 171 6.46 -11.72 -16.28
CA THR A 171 6.41 -12.18 -14.89
C THR A 171 6.44 -10.94 -14.01
N TYR A 172 5.47 -10.80 -13.10
CA TYR A 172 5.43 -9.67 -12.17
C TYR A 172 5.11 -10.12 -10.75
N ASP A 173 5.53 -9.29 -9.81
CA ASP A 173 5.27 -9.37 -8.38
C ASP A 173 4.70 -8.02 -7.92
N ALA A 174 3.45 -8.04 -7.43
CA ALA A 174 2.85 -6.91 -6.74
C ALA A 174 2.96 -7.11 -5.23
N LYS A 175 3.36 -6.06 -4.52
CA LYS A 175 3.44 -6.04 -3.06
C LYS A 175 2.81 -4.77 -2.50
N ILE A 176 2.01 -4.91 -1.45
CA ILE A 176 1.64 -3.79 -0.59
C ILE A 176 2.70 -3.74 0.51
N ASN A 177 3.45 -2.63 0.60
CA ASN A 177 4.52 -2.50 1.59
C ASN A 177 3.96 -2.06 2.93
N TRP A 178 3.20 -0.98 2.95
CA TRP A 178 2.58 -0.44 4.14
C TRP A 178 1.37 0.41 3.75
N PHE A 179 0.40 0.51 4.65
CA PHE A 179 -0.76 1.38 4.52
C PHE A 179 -1.21 1.90 5.88
N GLY A 180 -2.04 2.92 5.89
CA GLY A 180 -2.53 3.53 7.12
C GLY A 180 -3.68 4.49 6.84
N THR A 181 -4.33 4.95 7.91
CA THR A 181 -5.43 5.89 7.81
C THR A 181 -5.38 6.95 8.91
N VAL A 182 -6.01 8.09 8.65
CA VAL A 182 -6.34 9.10 9.65
C VAL A 182 -7.85 9.35 9.54
N ARG A 183 -8.60 8.97 10.57
CA ARG A 183 -10.07 8.93 10.61
C ARG A 183 -10.61 9.79 11.75
N GLY A 184 -11.63 10.59 11.45
CA GLY A 184 -12.56 11.09 12.45
C GLY A 184 -13.59 10.01 12.78
N ARG A 185 -14.04 9.96 14.03
CA ARG A 185 -15.05 9.04 14.57
C ARG A 185 -16.19 9.87 15.18
N VAL A 186 -17.44 9.51 14.90
CA VAL A 186 -18.62 10.10 15.56
C VAL A 186 -19.62 9.00 15.86
N GLY A 187 -20.14 8.95 17.08
CA GLY A 187 -21.01 7.87 17.52
C GLY A 187 -22.01 8.24 18.61
N GLY A 188 -23.10 7.47 18.64
CA GLY A 188 -24.22 7.61 19.57
C GLY A 188 -24.42 6.33 20.39
N LEU A 189 -24.65 6.49 21.69
CA LEU A 189 -25.01 5.39 22.59
C LEU A 189 -26.49 5.03 22.41
N ILE A 190 -26.74 3.82 21.91
CA ILE A 190 -28.09 3.24 21.79
C ILE A 190 -28.55 2.70 23.14
N THR A 191 -27.61 2.12 23.89
CA THR A 191 -27.76 1.66 25.28
C THR A 191 -26.53 2.14 26.05
N ASP A 192 -26.59 2.22 27.38
CA ASP A 192 -25.50 2.73 28.23
C ASP A 192 -24.16 1.99 28.03
N GLN A 193 -24.18 0.78 27.47
CA GLN A 193 -23.02 -0.04 27.14
C GLN A 193 -22.72 -0.17 25.64
N VAL A 194 -23.61 0.27 24.74
CA VAL A 194 -23.54 -0.01 23.29
C VAL A 194 -23.47 1.28 22.48
N LEU A 195 -22.30 1.53 21.89
CA LEU A 195 -21.98 2.67 21.03
C LEU A 195 -22.06 2.25 19.56
N ILE A 196 -22.92 2.89 18.76
CA ILE A 196 -22.81 2.81 17.29
C ILE A 196 -22.06 4.05 16.81
N TYR A 197 -21.08 3.85 15.93
CA TYR A 197 -20.26 4.94 15.40
C TYR A 197 -20.05 4.82 13.89
N GLY A 198 -19.95 5.97 13.23
CA GLY A 198 -19.36 6.13 11.91
C GLY A 198 -17.92 6.62 12.03
N THR A 199 -17.11 6.27 11.04
CA THR A 199 -15.77 6.84 10.83
C THR A 199 -15.62 7.30 9.39
N GLY A 200 -14.83 8.36 9.19
CA GLY A 200 -14.50 8.87 7.87
C GLY A 200 -13.18 9.61 7.89
N GLY A 201 -12.41 9.54 6.81
CA GLY A 201 -11.13 10.22 6.74
C GLY A 201 -10.28 9.85 5.53
N LEU A 202 -8.97 10.02 5.68
CA LEU A 202 -7.97 9.78 4.65
C LEU A 202 -7.32 8.40 4.82
N ALA A 203 -7.10 7.71 3.71
CA ALA A 203 -6.32 6.49 3.64
C ALA A 203 -5.12 6.72 2.72
N PHE A 204 -3.98 6.12 3.05
CA PHE A 204 -2.75 6.26 2.29
C PHE A 204 -1.91 4.99 2.42
N GLY A 205 -1.15 4.64 1.37
CA GLY A 205 -0.33 3.43 1.39
C GLY A 205 0.56 3.30 0.17
N ARG A 206 1.65 2.55 0.31
CA ARG A 206 2.64 2.33 -0.75
C ARG A 206 2.46 0.96 -1.38
N VAL A 207 2.14 0.96 -2.67
CA VAL A 207 2.14 -0.23 -3.53
C VAL A 207 3.43 -0.22 -4.34
N GLU A 208 4.05 -1.39 -4.47
CA GLU A 208 5.23 -1.64 -5.28
C GLU A 208 4.92 -2.76 -6.27
N VAL A 209 5.32 -2.58 -7.53
CA VAL A 209 5.20 -3.59 -8.58
C VAL A 209 6.54 -3.70 -9.27
N SER A 210 7.09 -4.91 -9.29
CA SER A 210 8.33 -5.24 -9.99
C SER A 210 8.11 -6.44 -10.90
N GLY A 211 8.96 -6.60 -11.91
CA GLY A 211 8.82 -7.70 -12.85
C GLY A 211 9.83 -7.68 -13.98
N ILE A 212 9.67 -8.64 -14.89
CA ILE A 212 10.45 -8.78 -16.12
C ILE A 212 9.46 -9.06 -17.25
N THR A 213 9.55 -8.27 -18.32
CA THR A 213 8.88 -8.53 -19.60
C THR A 213 9.91 -8.98 -20.62
N GLY A 214 9.74 -10.21 -21.12
CA GLY A 214 10.51 -10.79 -22.21
C GLY A 214 9.71 -10.84 -23.51
N VAL A 215 10.38 -10.64 -24.65
CA VAL A 215 9.81 -10.82 -25.99
C VAL A 215 10.65 -11.79 -26.81
N SER A 216 9.98 -12.60 -27.61
CA SER A 216 10.58 -13.50 -28.60
C SER A 216 9.68 -13.59 -29.82
N GLY A 217 10.24 -13.86 -31.00
CA GLY A 217 9.45 -13.93 -32.23
C GLY A 217 10.31 -14.11 -33.49
N SER A 218 9.64 -14.20 -34.62
CA SER A 218 10.24 -14.36 -35.94
C SER A 218 9.47 -13.59 -37.00
N ILE A 219 10.19 -13.11 -38.00
CA ILE A 219 9.62 -12.48 -39.19
C ILE A 219 9.33 -13.58 -40.22
N ASN A 220 8.28 -13.42 -41.02
CA ASN A 220 7.89 -14.37 -42.08
C ASN A 220 8.99 -14.67 -43.13
N THR A 221 10.12 -13.96 -43.11
CA THR A 221 11.33 -14.21 -43.91
C THR A 221 12.31 -15.20 -43.24
N ASN A 222 11.86 -15.94 -42.22
CA ASN A 222 12.66 -16.86 -41.37
C ASN A 222 13.77 -16.18 -40.55
N ALA A 223 13.76 -14.86 -40.42
CA ALA A 223 14.63 -14.14 -39.49
C ALA A 223 14.05 -14.19 -38.07
N ALA A 224 14.74 -14.89 -37.16
CA ALA A 224 14.41 -14.88 -35.74
C ALA A 224 14.87 -13.56 -35.09
N LEU A 225 14.04 -13.02 -34.19
CA LEU A 225 14.49 -11.98 -33.26
C LEU A 225 15.42 -12.60 -32.22
N THR A 226 16.47 -11.87 -31.84
CA THR A 226 17.16 -12.13 -30.58
C THR A 226 16.17 -11.90 -29.43
N PRO A 227 15.88 -12.91 -28.58
CA PRO A 227 14.99 -12.72 -27.45
C PRO A 227 15.59 -11.68 -26.49
N SER A 228 14.76 -10.76 -26.04
CA SER A 228 15.17 -9.69 -25.11
C SER A 228 14.24 -9.68 -23.91
N ALA A 229 14.76 -9.29 -22.75
CA ALA A 229 13.99 -9.18 -21.52
C ALA A 229 14.44 -7.95 -20.74
N ASN A 230 13.47 -7.15 -20.29
CA ASN A 230 13.71 -5.94 -19.52
C ASN A 230 13.04 -6.06 -18.15
N ALA A 231 13.81 -5.81 -17.10
CA ALA A 231 13.29 -5.67 -15.75
C ALA A 231 12.66 -4.29 -15.56
N PHE A 232 11.60 -4.22 -14.76
CA PHE A 232 10.95 -2.97 -14.36
C PHE A 232 10.60 -3.00 -12.87
N SER A 233 10.52 -1.83 -12.26
CA SER A 233 10.07 -1.63 -10.89
C SER A 233 9.50 -0.22 -10.74
N ASP A 234 8.28 -0.08 -10.21
CA ASP A 234 7.71 1.21 -9.78
C ASP A 234 7.12 1.07 -8.37
N SER A 235 7.20 2.14 -7.60
CA SER A 235 6.56 2.22 -6.28
C SER A 235 5.83 3.55 -6.13
N ARG A 236 4.54 3.47 -5.79
CA ARG A 236 3.66 4.64 -5.73
C ARG A 236 2.92 4.64 -4.41
N THR A 237 3.08 5.72 -3.66
CA THR A 237 2.18 6.02 -2.55
C THR A 237 0.87 6.53 -3.14
N LYS A 238 -0.22 5.80 -2.90
CA LYS A 238 -1.58 6.21 -3.24
C LYS A 238 -2.22 6.87 -2.02
N VAL A 239 -3.09 7.84 -2.28
CA VAL A 239 -3.95 8.50 -1.27
C VAL A 239 -5.40 8.38 -1.71
N GLY A 240 -6.30 8.31 -0.75
CA GLY A 240 -7.74 8.18 -0.97
C GLY A 240 -8.54 8.46 0.30
N PHE A 241 -9.82 8.13 0.27
CA PHE A 241 -10.73 8.30 1.39
C PHE A 241 -11.15 6.95 1.94
N THR A 242 -11.39 6.91 3.24
CA THR A 242 -11.98 5.76 3.94
C THR A 242 -13.25 6.19 4.65
N VAL A 243 -14.26 5.31 4.64
CA VAL A 243 -15.50 5.44 5.41
C VAL A 243 -15.84 4.07 5.97
N GLY A 244 -16.32 4.03 7.20
CA GLY A 244 -16.70 2.80 7.87
C GLY A 244 -17.67 3.07 9.01
N GLY A 245 -18.24 2.01 9.56
CA GLY A 245 -19.07 2.09 10.77
C GLY A 245 -18.92 0.84 11.60
N GLY A 246 -19.24 0.94 12.89
CA GLY A 246 -19.07 -0.14 13.84
C GLY A 246 -20.02 -0.03 15.02
N VAL A 247 -20.06 -1.12 15.79
CA VAL A 247 -20.77 -1.22 17.06
C VAL A 247 -19.77 -1.68 18.11
N GLU A 248 -19.57 -0.87 19.15
CA GLU A 248 -18.71 -1.18 20.30
C GLU A 248 -19.59 -1.45 21.53
N GLY A 249 -19.33 -2.56 22.21
CA GLY A 249 -20.06 -2.97 23.42
C GLY A 249 -19.12 -3.09 24.62
N LYS A 250 -19.47 -2.47 25.75
CA LYS A 250 -18.79 -2.68 27.03
C LYS A 250 -19.23 -4.01 27.65
N ILE A 251 -18.33 -4.98 27.74
CA ILE A 251 -18.54 -6.23 28.49
C ILE A 251 -18.30 -5.93 29.98
N SER A 252 -19.37 -5.71 30.74
CA SER A 252 -19.29 -5.56 32.19
C SER A 252 -19.05 -6.91 32.86
N TYR A 253 -17.80 -7.25 33.14
CA TYR A 253 -17.48 -8.34 34.06
C TYR A 253 -17.77 -7.92 35.50
N GLY A 254 -18.94 -8.30 35.99
CA GLY A 254 -19.23 -8.35 37.42
C GLY A 254 -18.49 -9.51 38.09
N MET A 255 -17.16 -9.42 38.19
CA MET A 255 -16.34 -10.30 39.02
C MET A 255 -15.72 -9.49 40.14
N GLY A 256 -16.45 -9.40 41.25
CA GLY A 256 -15.85 -9.09 42.54
C GLY A 256 -14.91 -10.22 42.90
N TRP A 257 -13.60 -9.99 42.79
CA TRP A 257 -12.63 -10.81 43.48
C TRP A 257 -12.74 -10.47 44.97
N THR A 258 -13.01 -11.50 45.76
CA THR A 258 -12.97 -11.47 47.23
C THR A 258 -11.60 -11.91 47.72
#